data_AF-A0AA36JQC7-F1
#
_entry.id   AF-A0AA36JQC7-F1
#
_cell.length_a   1.000
_cell.length_b   1.000
_cell.length_c   1.000
_cell.angle_alpha   90.00
_cell.angle_beta   90.00
_cell.angle_gamma   90.00
#
_symmetry.space_group_name_H-M   'P 1'
#
loop_
_entity.id
_entity.type
_entity.pdbx_description
1 polymer ?
#
loop_
_entity_poly.entity_id
_entity_poly.type
_entity_poly.pdbx_seq_one_letter_code
_entity_poly.pdbx_strand_id
1 'polypeptide(L)'
;MFFIFAALALQLASSAEYKREAQSVAANGQVEPHHSYVRRESREKESLMHQEPEPVNTVVQRATEAVSTLTVKAGEDKTVGVWKDEEKEASLAMSLALLASIGFVLAVFCMVSSSNSHLKVSTWRVLVSSISLFSVVLIFMAAKKLWKVVVGTTESDEAKVVSDFFSFFRFLALLFAIPQLLKSRMDNENLKHCAQIAGVHLIGFAGADAFTDVLKQDAFNSSPYYYLCGVVGTAACLGVLTWGTTKLRRRSGESASGAEAAAPAAPAAPAEAPAAAAEAEETPLVSDAPASPWMQLVEKMEIQATGFVVGFLISMWVRFAVTGAVPGARYGRKVTGDDVSYLYGYAMFTAACAVGMEWAVIPHVNGREGQAVLKRAMRTVSESLWMALAWLVFYGSQWVLWHMTADESGTHHTAKLTASNGLALVGSAMVFVPMIAGQMMNSMRWMVWETFVSMAALILAFSWETAVYMAVQGSAESIEGDSEKKLVGMLNILSILAIILPGWYLYMLPLAREEPKAEEKEGAEGEKAEASEAS
;
A
#
# COMPACT_ATOMS: atom_id res chain seq x y z
N MET A 1 8.41 -28.90 -0.12
CA MET A 1 9.27 -27.85 0.49
C MET A 1 10.73 -27.94 0.03
N PHE A 2 11.44 -29.07 0.16
CA PHE A 2 12.87 -29.17 -0.19
C PHE A 2 13.19 -28.77 -1.65
N PHE A 3 12.38 -29.21 -2.62
CA PHE A 3 12.53 -28.83 -4.03
C PHE A 3 12.30 -27.34 -4.31
N ILE A 4 11.43 -26.68 -3.53
CA ILE A 4 11.18 -25.24 -3.65
C ILE A 4 12.38 -24.47 -3.12
N PHE A 5 12.95 -24.88 -1.98
CA PHE A 5 14.17 -24.28 -1.44
C PHE A 5 15.39 -24.50 -2.33
N ALA A 6 15.52 -25.66 -2.96
CA ALA A 6 16.60 -25.95 -3.91
C ALA A 6 16.48 -25.11 -5.19
N ALA A 7 15.27 -24.97 -5.75
CA ALA A 7 15.01 -24.09 -6.89
C ALA A 7 15.29 -22.63 -6.53
N LEU A 8 14.90 -22.19 -5.33
CA LEU A 8 15.16 -20.83 -4.85
C LEU A 8 16.64 -20.55 -4.63
N ALA A 9 17.38 -21.50 -4.05
CA ALA A 9 18.82 -21.38 -3.86
C ALA A 9 19.55 -21.31 -5.21
N LEU A 10 19.10 -22.10 -6.21
CA LEU A 10 19.62 -22.02 -7.58
C LEU A 10 19.33 -20.67 -8.22
N GLN A 11 18.12 -20.14 -8.05
CA GLN A 11 17.68 -18.87 -8.66
C GLN A 11 18.32 -17.65 -7.98
N LEU A 12 18.57 -17.73 -6.67
CA LEU A 12 19.36 -16.74 -5.94
C LEU A 12 20.83 -16.79 -6.36
N ALA A 13 21.40 -17.99 -6.55
CA ALA A 13 22.76 -18.16 -7.03
C ALA A 13 22.94 -17.61 -8.46
N SER A 14 21.99 -17.87 -9.37
CA SER A 14 22.05 -17.33 -10.75
C SER A 14 21.91 -15.80 -10.77
N SER A 15 21.07 -15.22 -9.91
CA SER A 15 20.98 -13.75 -9.78
C SER A 15 22.26 -13.10 -9.25
N ALA A 16 23.02 -13.83 -8.42
CA ALA A 16 24.29 -13.37 -7.88
C ALA A 16 25.43 -13.45 -8.92
N GLU A 17 25.43 -14.47 -9.78
CA GLU A 17 26.38 -14.58 -10.89
C GLU A 17 26.13 -13.51 -11.96
N TYR A 18 24.87 -13.22 -12.31
CA TYR A 18 24.53 -12.15 -13.25
C TYR A 18 25.00 -10.77 -12.76
N LYS A 19 24.97 -10.52 -11.44
CA LYS A 19 25.50 -9.29 -10.84
C LYS A 19 27.01 -9.15 -10.95
N ARG A 20 27.77 -10.25 -10.89
CA ARG A 20 29.22 -10.20 -11.10
C ARG A 20 29.55 -9.80 -12.53
N GLU A 21 28.80 -10.29 -13.51
CA GLU A 21 28.97 -9.86 -14.90
C GLU A 21 28.61 -8.39 -15.10
N ALA A 22 27.45 -7.94 -14.62
CA ALA A 22 27.03 -6.54 -14.74
C ALA A 22 28.01 -5.55 -14.07
N GLN A 23 28.55 -5.91 -12.89
CA GLN A 23 29.58 -5.11 -12.21
C GLN A 23 30.94 -5.17 -12.93
N SER A 24 31.31 -6.30 -13.55
CA SER A 24 32.53 -6.40 -14.34
C SER A 24 32.47 -5.56 -15.62
N VAL A 25 31.28 -5.44 -16.23
CA VAL A 25 31.04 -4.57 -17.40
C VAL A 25 31.09 -3.10 -17.00
N ALA A 26 30.54 -2.74 -15.84
CA ALA A 26 30.64 -1.38 -15.29
C ALA A 26 32.08 -1.01 -14.85
N ALA A 27 32.86 -1.99 -14.38
CA ALA A 27 34.25 -1.78 -13.98
C ALA A 27 35.23 -1.70 -15.17
N ASN A 28 34.94 -2.40 -16.27
CA ASN A 28 35.80 -2.43 -17.45
C ASN A 28 35.39 -1.44 -18.55
N GLY A 29 34.20 -0.83 -18.46
CA GLY A 29 33.75 0.20 -19.38
C GLY A 29 33.86 1.59 -18.77
N GLN A 30 34.88 2.36 -19.17
CA GLN A 30 34.80 3.83 -19.18
C GLN A 30 33.68 4.27 -20.14
N VAL A 31 32.43 4.04 -19.77
CA VAL A 31 31.33 4.81 -20.34
C VAL A 31 31.20 6.00 -19.41
N GLU A 32 31.93 7.08 -19.73
CA GLU A 32 31.58 8.38 -19.16
C GLU A 32 30.07 8.57 -19.36
N PRO A 33 29.32 8.90 -18.30
CA PRO A 33 27.92 9.20 -18.47
C PRO A 33 27.83 10.38 -19.43
N HIS A 34 27.31 10.13 -20.63
CA HIS A 34 27.11 11.15 -21.64
C HIS A 34 26.16 12.23 -21.06
N HIS A 35 26.75 13.27 -20.48
CA HIS A 35 26.09 14.51 -20.02
C HIS A 35 25.62 15.37 -21.21
N SER A 36 25.14 14.75 -22.29
CA SER A 36 24.80 15.45 -23.53
C SER A 36 23.49 16.24 -23.45
N TYR A 37 22.64 15.98 -22.45
CA TYR A 37 21.36 16.70 -22.33
C TYR A 37 21.50 18.06 -21.63
N VAL A 38 22.26 18.15 -20.54
CA VAL A 38 22.42 19.41 -19.77
C VAL A 38 23.38 20.40 -20.44
N ARG A 39 24.30 19.91 -21.30
CA ARG A 39 25.24 20.75 -22.04
C ARG A 39 24.62 21.44 -23.26
N ARG A 40 23.43 21.01 -23.70
CA ARG A 40 22.76 21.58 -24.88
C ARG A 40 22.00 22.87 -24.53
N GLU A 41 21.26 22.89 -23.42
CA GLU A 41 20.54 24.10 -22.95
C GLU A 41 21.48 25.24 -22.52
N SER A 42 22.63 24.91 -21.93
CA SER A 42 23.62 25.92 -21.52
C SER A 42 24.31 26.58 -22.73
N ARG A 43 24.61 25.82 -23.79
CA ARG A 43 25.14 26.36 -25.07
C ARG A 43 24.10 27.15 -25.86
N GLU A 44 22.82 26.76 -25.83
CA GLU A 44 21.76 27.56 -26.46
C GLU A 44 21.56 28.90 -25.75
N LYS A 45 21.60 28.93 -24.41
CA LYS A 45 21.52 30.18 -23.64
C LYS A 45 22.73 31.10 -23.87
N GLU A 46 23.94 30.56 -23.94
CA GLU A 46 25.15 31.34 -24.26
C GLU A 46 25.13 31.86 -25.71
N SER A 47 24.63 31.06 -26.65
CA SER A 47 24.47 31.44 -28.06
C SER A 47 23.42 32.54 -28.26
N LEU A 48 22.35 32.54 -27.47
CA LEU A 48 21.28 33.54 -27.55
C LEU A 48 21.69 34.89 -26.93
N MET A 49 22.64 34.91 -26.00
CA MET A 49 23.14 36.16 -25.39
C MET A 49 24.11 36.95 -26.28
N HIS A 50 24.58 36.40 -27.40
CA HIS A 50 25.51 37.07 -28.33
C HIS A 50 24.93 37.32 -29.72
N GLN A 51 23.64 37.03 -29.94
CA GLN A 51 22.97 37.42 -31.17
C GLN A 51 22.55 38.89 -31.10
N GLU A 52 23.09 39.70 -31.99
CA GLU A 52 22.56 41.04 -32.24
C GLU A 52 21.08 40.94 -32.63
N PRO A 53 20.22 41.87 -32.17
CA PRO A 53 18.80 41.82 -32.45
C PRO A 53 18.58 41.93 -33.97
N GLU A 54 18.19 40.82 -34.59
CA GLU A 54 17.80 40.83 -36.00
C GLU A 54 16.62 41.79 -36.19
N PRO A 55 16.57 42.54 -37.30
CA PRO A 55 15.41 43.35 -37.63
C PRO A 55 14.15 42.48 -37.62
N VAL A 56 13.09 42.95 -36.98
CA VAL A 56 11.82 42.22 -36.81
C VAL A 56 11.29 41.71 -38.16
N ASN A 57 11.49 42.46 -39.24
CA ASN A 57 11.07 42.07 -40.58
C ASN A 57 11.79 40.82 -41.11
N THR A 58 13.08 40.64 -40.81
CA THR A 58 13.84 39.43 -41.19
C THR A 58 13.41 38.20 -40.40
N VAL A 59 13.06 38.38 -39.12
CA VAL A 59 12.54 37.30 -38.27
C VAL A 59 11.15 36.87 -38.75
N VAL A 60 10.27 37.82 -39.05
CA VAL A 60 8.93 37.55 -39.59
C VAL A 60 9.01 36.90 -40.96
N GLN A 61 9.91 37.36 -41.83
CA GLN A 61 10.09 36.78 -43.16
C GLN A 61 10.62 35.34 -43.08
N ARG A 62 11.62 35.05 -42.23
CA ARG A 62 12.09 33.66 -42.02
C ARG A 62 11.03 32.77 -41.39
N ALA A 63 10.25 33.28 -40.42
CA ALA A 63 9.16 32.52 -39.84
C ALA A 63 8.08 32.21 -40.91
N THR A 64 7.79 33.16 -41.80
CA THR A 64 6.83 32.98 -42.90
C THR A 64 7.35 32.02 -43.97
N GLU A 65 8.64 32.08 -44.32
CA GLU A 65 9.31 31.14 -45.21
C GLU A 65 9.41 29.73 -44.61
N ALA A 66 9.64 29.62 -43.30
CA ALA A 66 9.65 28.34 -42.58
C ALA A 66 8.25 27.71 -42.51
N VAL A 67 7.22 28.52 -42.22
CA VAL A 67 5.82 28.06 -42.19
C VAL A 67 5.34 27.65 -43.59
N SER A 68 5.69 28.42 -44.63
CA SER A 68 5.31 28.09 -46.02
C SER A 68 6.04 26.86 -46.57
N THR A 69 7.32 26.67 -46.23
CA THR A 69 8.05 25.43 -46.59
C THR A 69 7.54 24.21 -45.82
N LEU A 70 7.07 24.37 -44.58
CA LEU A 70 6.36 23.33 -43.83
C LEU A 70 5.00 22.99 -44.47
N THR A 71 4.23 23.98 -44.95
CA THR A 71 2.92 23.73 -45.57
C THR A 71 3.01 23.06 -46.94
N VAL A 72 4.06 23.30 -47.72
CA VAL A 72 4.24 22.66 -49.04
C VAL A 72 4.77 21.21 -48.92
N LYS A 73 5.53 20.88 -47.88
CA LYS A 73 5.86 19.47 -47.57
C LYS A 73 4.73 18.70 -46.88
N ALA A 74 3.68 19.41 -46.42
CA ALA A 74 2.54 18.78 -45.77
C ALA A 74 1.64 17.93 -46.70
N GLY A 75 1.87 17.97 -48.03
CA GLY A 75 1.21 17.09 -48.99
C GLY A 75 1.68 15.61 -48.94
N GLU A 76 2.83 15.34 -48.32
CA GLU A 76 3.36 14.00 -48.03
C GLU A 76 3.64 13.84 -46.52
N ASP A 77 2.91 14.57 -45.66
CA ASP A 77 3.27 14.68 -44.24
C ASP A 77 2.87 13.44 -43.43
N LYS A 78 3.89 12.78 -42.89
CA LYS A 78 3.76 11.75 -41.85
C LYS A 78 3.12 12.28 -40.57
N THR A 79 3.02 13.60 -40.40
CA THR A 79 2.41 14.26 -39.23
C THR A 79 0.93 13.95 -39.10
N VAL A 80 0.17 13.87 -40.20
CA VAL A 80 -1.27 13.48 -40.18
C VAL A 80 -1.46 12.03 -39.71
N GLY A 81 -0.45 11.18 -39.86
CA GLY A 81 -0.46 9.82 -39.32
C GLY A 81 -0.36 9.78 -37.80
N VAL A 82 0.51 10.61 -37.20
CA VAL A 82 0.79 10.62 -35.75
C VAL A 82 -0.47 10.95 -34.95
N TRP A 83 -1.23 11.98 -35.35
CA TRP A 83 -2.47 12.36 -34.67
C TRP A 83 -3.52 11.24 -34.69
N LYS A 84 -3.59 10.45 -35.76
CA LYS A 84 -4.52 9.32 -35.86
C LYS A 84 -4.13 8.18 -34.93
N ASP A 85 -2.85 7.99 -34.65
CA ASP A 85 -2.40 6.91 -33.78
C ASP A 85 -2.58 7.30 -32.30
N GLU A 86 -2.30 8.55 -31.92
CA GLU A 86 -2.61 9.06 -30.57
C GLU A 86 -4.12 9.03 -30.26
N GLU A 87 -4.97 9.40 -31.21
CA GLU A 87 -6.42 9.36 -31.05
C GLU A 87 -6.94 7.92 -30.89
N LYS A 88 -6.41 6.96 -31.67
CA LYS A 88 -6.75 5.53 -31.54
C LYS A 88 -6.34 4.99 -30.16
N GLU A 89 -5.13 5.31 -29.70
CA GLU A 89 -4.66 4.86 -28.38
C GLU A 89 -5.50 5.46 -27.26
N ALA A 90 -5.86 6.75 -27.36
CA ALA A 90 -6.72 7.40 -26.38
C ALA A 90 -8.12 6.77 -26.37
N SER A 91 -8.69 6.49 -27.55
CA SER A 91 -9.97 5.79 -27.70
C SER A 91 -9.92 4.37 -27.10
N LEU A 92 -8.83 3.64 -27.32
CA LEU A 92 -8.60 2.33 -26.70
C LEU A 92 -8.52 2.44 -25.17
N ALA A 93 -7.76 3.41 -24.64
CA ALA A 93 -7.64 3.64 -23.20
C ALA A 93 -9.00 3.95 -22.56
N MET A 94 -9.81 4.79 -23.20
CA MET A 94 -11.15 5.16 -22.74
C MET A 94 -12.11 3.96 -22.79
N SER A 95 -12.12 3.19 -23.88
CA SER A 95 -12.98 2.01 -24.01
C SER A 95 -12.63 0.93 -22.98
N LEU A 96 -11.34 0.69 -22.71
CA LEU A 96 -10.88 -0.20 -21.65
C LEU A 96 -11.28 0.31 -20.26
N ALA A 97 -11.17 1.61 -20.00
CA ALA A 97 -11.60 2.20 -18.73
C ALA A 97 -13.09 2.00 -18.47
N LEU A 98 -13.92 2.24 -19.50
CA LEU A 98 -15.37 2.05 -19.44
C LEU A 98 -15.70 0.57 -19.23
N LEU A 99 -15.06 -0.33 -19.98
CA LEU A 99 -15.26 -1.77 -19.83
C LEU A 99 -14.85 -2.26 -18.44
N ALA A 100 -13.71 -1.80 -17.92
CA ALA A 100 -13.23 -2.11 -16.57
C ALA A 100 -14.21 -1.62 -15.51
N SER A 101 -14.72 -0.40 -15.65
CA SER A 101 -15.70 0.19 -14.72
C SER A 101 -17.02 -0.57 -14.73
N ILE A 102 -17.56 -0.88 -15.91
CA ILE A 102 -18.82 -1.63 -16.05
C ILE A 102 -18.65 -3.05 -15.50
N GLY A 103 -17.59 -3.75 -15.90
CA GLY A 103 -17.30 -5.11 -15.43
C GLY A 103 -17.12 -5.17 -13.92
N PHE A 104 -16.40 -4.20 -13.34
CA PHE A 104 -16.24 -4.04 -11.90
C PHE A 104 -17.57 -3.83 -11.19
N VAL A 105 -18.38 -2.87 -11.64
CA VAL A 105 -19.69 -2.55 -11.03
C VAL A 105 -20.64 -3.75 -11.10
N LEU A 106 -20.71 -4.43 -12.24
CA LEU A 106 -21.55 -5.63 -12.41
C LEU A 106 -21.07 -6.77 -11.50
N ALA A 107 -19.76 -7.03 -11.42
CA ALA A 107 -19.22 -8.05 -10.54
C ALA A 107 -19.57 -7.75 -9.08
N VAL A 108 -19.33 -6.52 -8.62
CA VAL A 108 -19.70 -6.05 -7.28
C VAL A 108 -21.18 -6.23 -7.02
N PHE A 109 -22.04 -5.78 -7.95
CA PHE A 109 -23.48 -5.92 -7.83
C PHE A 109 -23.89 -7.39 -7.68
N CYS A 110 -23.40 -8.27 -8.54
CA CYS A 110 -23.69 -9.70 -8.47
C CYS A 110 -23.27 -10.33 -7.13
N MET A 111 -22.09 -9.98 -6.60
CA MET A 111 -21.62 -10.58 -5.34
C MET A 111 -22.34 -10.01 -4.11
N VAL A 112 -22.62 -8.71 -4.09
CA VAL A 112 -23.39 -8.06 -3.02
C VAL A 112 -24.85 -8.51 -3.01
N SER A 113 -25.41 -8.84 -4.18
CA SER A 113 -26.76 -9.40 -4.33
C SER A 113 -26.81 -10.93 -4.25
N SER A 114 -25.69 -11.60 -3.97
CA SER A 114 -25.67 -13.07 -3.85
C SER A 114 -26.52 -13.54 -2.66
N SER A 115 -27.17 -14.70 -2.80
CA SER A 115 -27.91 -15.35 -1.71
C SER A 115 -26.99 -15.88 -0.60
N ASN A 116 -25.69 -16.06 -0.91
CA ASN A 116 -24.70 -16.50 0.05
C ASN A 116 -24.25 -15.31 0.94
N SER A 117 -24.65 -15.35 2.21
CA SER A 117 -24.34 -14.30 3.20
C SER A 117 -22.83 -14.10 3.37
N HIS A 118 -22.02 -15.16 3.30
CA HIS A 118 -20.57 -15.08 3.42
C HIS A 118 -19.93 -14.33 2.25
N LEU A 119 -20.30 -14.63 1.00
CA LEU A 119 -19.78 -13.92 -0.16
C LEU A 119 -20.16 -12.43 -0.08
N LYS A 120 -21.42 -12.14 0.26
CA LYS A 120 -21.92 -10.77 0.43
C LYS A 120 -21.11 -9.98 1.46
N VAL A 121 -20.97 -10.50 2.68
CA VAL A 121 -20.21 -9.84 3.77
C VAL A 121 -18.74 -9.67 3.38
N SER A 122 -18.14 -10.67 2.75
CA SER A 122 -16.75 -10.62 2.28
C SER A 122 -16.54 -9.55 1.23
N THR A 123 -17.47 -9.43 0.29
CA THR A 123 -17.45 -8.38 -0.74
C THR A 123 -17.52 -7.00 -0.10
N TRP A 124 -18.42 -6.81 0.88
CA TRP A 124 -18.47 -5.55 1.64
C TRP A 124 -17.16 -5.25 2.38
N ARG A 125 -16.54 -6.25 3.01
CA ARG A 125 -15.24 -6.07 3.69
C ARG A 125 -14.13 -5.66 2.72
N VAL A 126 -14.02 -6.32 1.57
CA VAL A 126 -13.07 -5.95 0.51
C VAL A 126 -13.32 -4.52 0.05
N LEU A 127 -14.57 -4.15 -0.25
CA LEU A 127 -14.91 -2.82 -0.73
C LEU A 127 -14.65 -1.72 0.31
N VAL A 128 -15.07 -1.93 1.56
CA VAL A 128 -14.86 -0.97 2.66
C VAL A 128 -13.37 -0.78 2.91
N SER A 129 -12.59 -1.86 2.93
CA SER A 129 -11.14 -1.77 3.10
C SER A 129 -10.47 -1.08 1.91
N SER A 130 -10.87 -1.42 0.68
CA SER A 130 -10.31 -0.82 -0.56
C SER A 130 -10.57 0.68 -0.65
N ILE A 131 -11.82 1.10 -0.42
CA ILE A 131 -12.20 2.52 -0.46
C ILE A 131 -11.53 3.29 0.66
N SER A 132 -11.39 2.68 1.84
CA SER A 132 -10.65 3.28 2.94
C SER A 132 -9.18 3.50 2.56
N LEU A 133 -8.52 2.48 2.00
CA LEU A 133 -7.13 2.56 1.56
C LEU A 133 -6.96 3.64 0.48
N PHE A 134 -7.81 3.60 -0.55
CA PHE A 134 -7.83 4.60 -1.63
C PHE A 134 -8.01 6.03 -1.08
N SER A 135 -8.97 6.23 -0.17
CA SER A 135 -9.23 7.54 0.44
C SER A 135 -8.05 8.02 1.27
N VAL A 136 -7.41 7.12 2.03
CA VAL A 136 -6.21 7.43 2.81
C VAL A 136 -5.05 7.84 1.91
N VAL A 137 -4.82 7.14 0.78
CA VAL A 137 -3.79 7.54 -0.19
C VAL A 137 -4.05 8.94 -0.70
N LEU A 138 -5.28 9.22 -1.12
CA LEU A 138 -5.67 10.54 -1.61
C LEU A 138 -5.45 11.64 -0.57
N ILE A 139 -5.86 11.41 0.69
CA ILE A 139 -5.60 12.34 1.80
C ILE A 139 -4.10 12.56 1.98
N PHE A 140 -3.31 11.47 1.93
CA PHE A 140 -1.87 11.53 2.09
C PHE A 140 -1.19 12.31 0.96
N MET A 141 -1.62 12.10 -0.29
CA MET A 141 -1.13 12.84 -1.45
C MET A 141 -1.49 14.32 -1.39
N ALA A 142 -2.73 14.65 -1.00
CA ALA A 142 -3.16 16.03 -0.79
C ALA A 142 -2.34 16.70 0.31
N ALA A 143 -2.09 16.02 1.43
CA ALA A 143 -1.23 16.51 2.51
C ALA A 143 0.21 16.75 2.05
N LYS A 144 0.80 15.86 1.24
CA LYS A 144 2.15 16.07 0.67
C LYS A 144 2.19 17.24 -0.32
N LYS A 145 1.15 17.42 -1.15
CA LYS A 145 1.03 18.58 -2.04
C LYS A 145 0.92 19.88 -1.24
N LEU A 146 0.07 19.91 -0.21
CA LEU A 146 -0.10 21.06 0.67
C LEU A 146 1.22 21.42 1.36
N TRP A 147 1.94 20.43 1.88
CA TRP A 147 3.26 20.65 2.48
C TRP A 147 4.24 21.32 1.52
N LYS A 148 4.31 20.85 0.26
CA LYS A 148 5.15 21.47 -0.78
C LYS A 148 4.73 22.90 -1.12
N VAL A 149 3.45 23.24 -0.99
CA VAL A 149 2.95 24.61 -1.19
C VAL A 149 3.35 25.50 0.00
N VAL A 150 3.21 25.01 1.23
CA VAL A 150 3.50 25.77 2.46
C VAL A 150 5.00 26.01 2.65
N VAL A 151 5.83 24.99 2.43
CA VAL A 151 7.29 25.06 2.64
C VAL A 151 8.01 25.65 1.43
N GLY A 152 7.37 25.64 0.26
CA GLY A 152 7.99 25.97 -1.01
C GLY A 152 8.72 24.77 -1.64
N THR A 153 9.09 24.92 -2.91
CA THR A 153 9.83 23.92 -3.70
C THR A 153 11.33 24.12 -3.58
N THR A 154 11.85 24.30 -2.38
CA THR A 154 13.30 24.44 -2.21
C THR A 154 13.95 23.08 -2.46
N GLU A 155 14.73 22.97 -3.53
CA GLU A 155 15.54 21.78 -3.83
C GLU A 155 16.80 21.67 -2.94
N SER A 156 16.87 22.44 -1.84
CA SER A 156 18.03 22.40 -0.95
C SER A 156 18.09 21.09 -0.18
N ASP A 157 19.31 20.59 0.06
CA ASP A 157 19.55 19.40 0.89
C ASP A 157 18.96 19.56 2.30
N GLU A 158 18.96 20.79 2.84
CA GLU A 158 18.31 21.12 4.11
C GLU A 158 16.80 20.87 4.09
N ALA A 159 16.11 21.25 3.01
CA ALA A 159 14.66 21.02 2.87
C ALA A 159 14.33 19.52 2.82
N LYS A 160 15.23 18.72 2.23
CA LYS A 160 15.10 17.25 2.23
C LYS A 160 15.19 16.67 3.65
N VAL A 161 16.19 17.07 4.44
CA VAL A 161 16.34 16.60 5.83
C VAL A 161 15.14 16.98 6.69
N VAL A 162 14.65 18.21 6.55
CA VAL A 162 13.44 18.67 7.27
C VAL A 162 12.21 17.87 6.85
N SER A 163 12.05 17.57 5.56
CA SER A 163 10.97 16.73 5.03
C SER A 163 11.03 15.30 5.57
N ASP A 164 12.23 14.71 5.65
CA ASP A 164 12.43 13.36 6.18
C ASP A 164 12.08 13.31 7.68
N PHE A 165 12.55 14.29 8.46
CA PHE A 165 12.22 14.42 9.88
C PHE A 165 10.72 14.59 10.11
N PHE A 166 10.07 15.44 9.32
CA PHE A 166 8.62 15.65 9.41
C PHE A 166 7.83 14.38 9.05
N SER A 167 8.29 13.61 8.07
CA SER A 167 7.67 12.35 7.68
C SER A 167 7.71 11.33 8.82
N PHE A 168 8.85 11.24 9.52
CA PHE A 168 9.00 10.39 10.69
C PHE A 168 8.17 10.87 11.89
N PHE A 169 8.16 12.19 12.17
CA PHE A 169 7.34 12.77 13.21
C PHE A 169 5.84 12.51 12.97
N ARG A 170 5.37 12.72 11.74
CA ARG A 170 4.00 12.41 11.33
C ARG A 170 3.67 10.93 11.58
N PHE A 171 4.57 10.02 11.22
CA PHE A 171 4.38 8.59 11.51
C PHE A 171 4.21 8.32 13.01
N LEU A 172 5.09 8.86 13.86
CA LEU A 172 4.99 8.70 15.32
C LEU A 172 3.71 9.32 15.90
N ALA A 173 3.32 10.49 15.40
CA ALA A 173 2.09 11.16 15.83
C ALA A 173 0.84 10.34 15.46
N LEU A 174 0.79 9.79 14.24
CA LEU A 174 -0.30 8.90 13.81
C LEU A 174 -0.33 7.60 14.61
N LEU A 175 0.84 7.02 14.91
CA LEU A 175 0.94 5.76 15.63
C LEU A 175 0.58 5.91 17.12
N PHE A 176 0.92 7.03 17.76
CA PHE A 176 0.79 7.20 19.20
C PHE A 176 -0.21 8.27 19.64
N ALA A 177 -0.16 9.47 19.06
CA ALA A 177 -0.99 10.58 19.52
C ALA A 177 -2.46 10.38 19.11
N ILE A 178 -2.72 9.98 17.86
CA ILE A 178 -4.10 9.85 17.36
C ILE A 178 -4.91 8.80 18.13
N PRO A 179 -4.43 7.55 18.36
CA PRO A 179 -5.19 6.57 19.12
C PRO A 179 -5.52 7.05 20.54
N GLN A 180 -4.63 7.81 21.18
CA GLN A 180 -4.89 8.37 22.51
C GLN A 180 -5.94 9.50 22.47
N LEU A 181 -5.89 10.37 21.46
CA LEU A 181 -6.90 11.41 21.26
C LEU A 181 -8.27 10.83 20.92
N LEU A 182 -8.30 9.73 20.16
CA LEU A 182 -9.54 9.05 19.81
C LEU A 182 -10.14 8.27 20.98
N LYS A 183 -9.34 7.82 21.96
CA LYS A 183 -9.82 7.06 23.12
C LYS A 183 -11.06 7.67 23.79
N SER A 184 -11.11 9.00 23.94
CA SER A 184 -12.23 9.71 24.58
C SER A 184 -13.47 9.89 23.70
N ARG A 185 -13.35 9.67 22.38
CA ARG A 185 -14.42 9.84 21.40
C ARG A 185 -14.97 8.52 20.87
N MET A 186 -14.37 7.41 21.29
CA MET A 186 -14.62 6.09 20.72
C MET A 186 -15.81 5.36 21.33
N ASP A 187 -16.79 6.04 21.91
CA ASP A 187 -18.03 5.35 22.34
C ASP A 187 -18.87 4.87 21.15
N ASN A 188 -18.71 5.49 19.99
CA ASN A 188 -19.40 5.09 18.76
C ASN A 188 -18.66 3.94 18.06
N GLU A 189 -19.29 2.77 18.02
CA GLU A 189 -18.79 1.55 17.36
C GLU A 189 -18.41 1.77 15.87
N ASN A 190 -19.16 2.58 15.12
CA ASN A 190 -18.82 2.88 13.73
C ASN A 190 -17.53 3.71 13.65
N LEU A 191 -17.35 4.65 14.56
CA LEU A 191 -16.11 5.42 14.65
C LEU A 191 -14.93 4.52 15.02
N LYS A 192 -15.13 3.53 15.91
CA LYS A 192 -14.08 2.55 16.23
C LYS A 192 -13.65 1.77 15.00
N HIS A 193 -14.61 1.27 14.23
CA HIS A 193 -14.31 0.48 13.05
C HIS A 193 -13.69 1.33 11.93
N CYS A 194 -14.17 2.56 11.75
CA CYS A 194 -13.56 3.55 10.84
C CYS A 194 -12.11 3.84 11.22
N ALA A 195 -11.86 4.15 12.49
CA ALA A 195 -10.52 4.41 13.02
C ALA A 195 -9.60 3.19 12.87
N GLN A 196 -10.14 1.98 13.03
CA GLN A 196 -9.40 0.75 12.79
C GLN A 196 -8.96 0.64 11.34
N ILE A 197 -9.88 0.66 10.38
CA ILE A 197 -9.57 0.41 8.96
C ILE A 197 -8.74 1.57 8.39
N ALA A 198 -9.24 2.80 8.49
CA ALA A 198 -8.56 3.96 7.92
C ALA A 198 -7.28 4.30 8.69
N GLY A 199 -7.26 4.13 10.02
CA GLY A 199 -6.09 4.39 10.83
C GLY A 199 -4.95 3.43 10.54
N VAL A 200 -5.23 2.13 10.34
CA VAL A 200 -4.21 1.14 9.93
C VAL A 200 -3.56 1.54 8.62
N HIS A 201 -4.35 1.89 7.60
CA HIS A 201 -3.82 2.32 6.31
C HIS A 201 -3.01 3.61 6.47
N LEU A 202 -3.53 4.60 7.21
CA LEU A 202 -2.88 5.90 7.36
C LEU A 202 -1.53 5.79 8.09
N ILE A 203 -1.47 5.00 9.16
CA ILE A 203 -0.23 4.66 9.87
C ILE A 203 0.71 3.88 8.94
N GLY A 204 0.17 2.92 8.19
CA GLY A 204 0.90 2.11 7.22
C GLY A 204 1.60 2.95 6.15
N PHE A 205 0.89 3.90 5.53
CA PHE A 205 1.48 4.82 4.55
C PHE A 205 2.50 5.77 5.16
N ALA A 206 2.20 6.35 6.32
CA ALA A 206 3.14 7.24 6.98
C ALA A 206 4.43 6.52 7.35
N GLY A 207 4.33 5.27 7.84
CA GLY A 207 5.48 4.43 8.14
C GLY A 207 6.24 4.04 6.87
N ALA A 208 5.54 3.59 5.83
CA ALA A 208 6.14 3.23 4.55
C ALA A 208 6.93 4.41 3.95
N ASP A 209 6.36 5.62 3.94
CA ASP A 209 7.01 6.85 3.48
C ASP A 209 8.27 7.14 4.32
N ALA A 210 8.12 7.21 5.65
CA ALA A 210 9.20 7.54 6.57
C ALA A 210 10.39 6.57 6.49
N PHE A 211 10.13 5.26 6.50
CA PHE A 211 11.21 4.27 6.43
C PHE A 211 11.79 4.12 5.03
N THR A 212 11.00 4.34 3.98
CA THR A 212 11.52 4.29 2.61
C THR A 212 12.55 5.39 2.37
N ASP A 213 12.32 6.60 2.88
CA ASP A 213 13.27 7.70 2.71
C ASP A 213 14.57 7.46 3.50
N VAL A 214 14.49 6.81 4.67
CA VAL A 214 15.68 6.31 5.39
C VAL A 214 16.43 5.25 4.58
N LEU A 215 15.73 4.28 3.97
CA LEU A 215 16.36 3.22 3.20
C LEU A 215 16.85 3.65 1.80
N LYS A 216 16.48 4.84 1.33
CA LYS A 216 17.02 5.44 0.11
C LYS A 216 18.38 6.12 0.31
N GLN A 217 18.80 6.33 1.56
CA GLN A 217 20.11 6.89 1.88
C GLN A 217 21.22 5.96 1.38
N ASP A 218 22.39 6.53 1.04
CA ASP A 218 23.49 5.82 0.38
C ASP A 218 23.95 4.57 1.14
N ALA A 219 23.89 4.62 2.48
CA ALA A 219 24.21 3.48 3.34
C ALA A 219 23.41 2.21 3.00
N PHE A 220 22.13 2.36 2.62
CA PHE A 220 21.23 1.25 2.35
C PHE A 220 21.02 1.00 0.85
N ASN A 221 21.07 2.04 0.03
CA ASN A 221 20.86 1.98 -1.42
C ASN A 221 22.08 1.44 -2.20
N SER A 222 23.24 1.32 -1.57
CA SER A 222 24.45 0.79 -2.23
C SER A 222 24.32 -0.67 -2.69
N SER A 223 23.49 -1.48 -2.02
CA SER A 223 23.27 -2.89 -2.38
C SER A 223 21.94 -3.41 -1.83
N PRO A 224 21.25 -4.34 -2.53
CA PRO A 224 20.05 -4.98 -2.00
C PRO A 224 20.26 -5.70 -0.66
N TYR A 225 21.47 -6.13 -0.33
CA TYR A 225 21.76 -6.74 0.97
C TYR A 225 21.72 -5.71 2.11
N TYR A 226 22.29 -4.51 1.92
CA TYR A 226 22.21 -3.43 2.90
C TYR A 226 20.76 -2.94 3.03
N TYR A 227 20.04 -2.83 1.92
CA TYR A 227 18.62 -2.52 1.94
C TYR A 227 17.84 -3.55 2.78
N LEU A 228 18.06 -4.86 2.59
CA LEU A 228 17.44 -5.92 3.38
C LEU A 228 17.77 -5.81 4.88
N CYS A 229 19.03 -5.53 5.23
CA CYS A 229 19.42 -5.27 6.62
C CYS A 229 18.63 -4.10 7.21
N GLY A 230 18.40 -3.04 6.43
CA GLY A 230 17.54 -1.93 6.80
C GLY A 230 16.06 -2.30 6.96
N VAL A 231 15.53 -3.19 6.12
CA VAL A 231 14.17 -3.76 6.28
C VAL A 231 14.06 -4.54 7.59
N VAL A 232 15.03 -5.42 7.88
CA VAL A 232 15.06 -6.21 9.14
C VAL A 232 15.19 -5.29 10.35
N GLY A 233 16.06 -4.28 10.28
CA GLY A 233 16.20 -3.26 11.33
C GLY A 233 14.92 -2.48 11.56
N THR A 234 14.19 -2.12 10.50
CA THR A 234 12.88 -1.47 10.58
C THR A 234 11.85 -2.37 11.25
N ALA A 235 11.77 -3.64 10.86
CA ALA A 235 10.86 -4.61 11.47
C ALA A 235 11.14 -4.81 12.96
N ALA A 236 12.41 -4.89 13.36
CA ALA A 236 12.81 -4.97 14.76
C ALA A 236 12.44 -3.69 15.52
N CYS A 237 12.69 -2.51 14.94
CA CYS A 237 12.33 -1.22 15.52
C CYS A 237 10.82 -1.11 15.77
N LEU A 238 9.99 -1.44 14.77
CA LEU A 238 8.53 -1.46 14.92
C LEU A 238 8.05 -2.49 15.95
N GLY A 239 8.69 -3.66 16.00
CA GLY A 239 8.45 -4.67 17.03
C GLY A 239 8.68 -4.12 18.44
N VAL A 240 9.83 -3.48 18.67
CA VAL A 240 10.18 -2.86 19.96
C VAL A 240 9.23 -1.71 20.31
N LEU A 241 8.93 -0.84 19.36
CA LEU A 241 8.02 0.31 19.55
C LEU A 241 6.63 -0.17 19.97
N THR A 242 6.04 -1.11 19.23
CA THR A 242 4.68 -1.58 19.49
C THR A 242 4.59 -2.47 20.75
N TRP A 243 5.67 -3.17 21.10
CA TRP A 243 5.78 -3.85 22.39
C TRP A 243 5.83 -2.84 23.55
N GLY A 244 6.67 -1.80 23.42
CA GLY A 244 6.80 -0.73 24.42
C GLY A 244 5.48 -0.01 24.67
N THR A 245 4.72 0.31 23.63
CA THR A 245 3.41 0.95 23.77
C THR A 245 2.37 0.07 24.42
N THR A 246 2.38 -1.23 24.11
CA THR A 246 1.50 -2.20 24.76
C THR A 246 1.78 -2.24 26.27
N LYS A 247 3.06 -2.25 26.65
CA LYS A 247 3.48 -2.23 28.07
C LYS A 247 3.09 -0.93 28.79
N LEU A 248 3.28 0.22 28.14
CA LEU A 248 2.88 1.52 28.70
C LEU A 248 1.36 1.61 28.90
N ARG A 249 0.57 1.15 27.92
CA ARG A 249 -0.90 1.16 28.01
C ARG A 249 -1.44 0.30 29.15
N ARG A 250 -0.84 -0.86 29.40
CA ARG A 250 -1.23 -1.73 30.53
C ARG A 250 -1.03 -1.03 31.87
N ARG A 251 0.13 -0.41 32.09
CA ARG A 251 0.44 0.35 33.32
C ARG A 251 -0.52 1.52 33.56
N SER A 252 -0.89 2.24 32.50
CA SER A 252 -1.86 3.34 32.60
C SER A 252 -3.27 2.84 32.95
N GLY A 253 -3.63 1.63 32.52
CA GLY A 253 -4.90 1.00 32.88
C GLY A 253 -4.96 0.61 34.36
N GLU A 254 -3.90 -0.04 34.86
CA GLU A 254 -3.76 -0.44 36.26
C GLU A 254 -3.82 0.75 37.22
N SER A 255 -3.17 1.86 36.84
CA SER A 255 -3.16 3.09 37.65
C SER A 255 -4.56 3.71 37.77
N ALA A 256 -5.37 3.63 36.71
CA ALA A 256 -6.73 4.16 36.70
C ALA A 256 -7.69 3.32 37.56
N SER A 257 -7.61 1.99 37.44
CA SER A 257 -8.44 1.09 38.26
C SER A 257 -8.06 1.12 39.74
N GLY A 258 -6.76 1.26 40.06
CA GLY A 258 -6.29 1.37 41.44
C GLY A 258 -6.75 2.67 42.13
N ALA A 259 -6.80 3.78 41.39
CA ALA A 259 -7.30 5.05 41.92
C ALA A 259 -8.81 5.01 42.22
N GLU A 260 -9.59 4.29 41.42
CA GLU A 260 -11.04 4.12 41.65
C GLU A 260 -11.31 3.20 42.85
N ALA A 261 -10.52 2.13 43.01
CA ALA A 261 -10.61 1.25 44.17
C ALA A 261 -10.14 1.90 45.48
N ALA A 262 -9.26 2.90 45.40
CA ALA A 262 -8.79 3.68 46.54
C ALA A 262 -9.72 4.86 46.91
N ALA A 263 -10.86 5.03 46.22
CA ALA A 263 -11.89 5.95 46.68
C ALA A 263 -12.26 5.55 48.12
N PRO A 264 -12.26 6.51 49.08
CA PRO A 264 -12.37 6.20 50.49
C PRO A 264 -13.62 5.38 50.73
N ALA A 265 -13.43 4.10 51.04
CA ALA A 265 -14.50 3.23 51.46
C ALA A 265 -15.28 3.99 52.53
N ALA A 266 -16.57 4.20 52.27
CA ALA A 266 -17.46 4.87 53.22
C ALA A 266 -17.18 4.31 54.62
N PRO A 267 -17.01 5.17 55.64
CA PRO A 267 -16.45 4.79 56.93
C PRO A 267 -17.16 3.54 57.47
N ALA A 268 -16.48 2.41 57.36
CA ALA A 268 -17.00 1.13 57.82
C ALA A 268 -17.11 1.19 59.35
N ALA A 269 -18.28 0.78 59.84
CA ALA A 269 -18.59 0.70 61.25
C ALA A 269 -17.50 -0.10 62.02
N PRO A 270 -17.23 0.26 63.27
CA PRO A 270 -16.17 -0.37 64.06
C PRO A 270 -16.51 -1.84 64.32
N ALA A 271 -15.71 -2.77 63.78
CA ALA A 271 -15.83 -4.18 64.09
C ALA A 271 -14.46 -4.82 64.32
N GLU A 272 -14.49 -5.73 65.29
CA GLU A 272 -13.43 -6.27 66.12
C GLU A 272 -12.26 -6.95 65.40
N ALA A 273 -11.10 -6.84 66.03
CA ALA A 273 -9.85 -7.48 65.62
C ALA A 273 -9.88 -9.01 65.79
N PRO A 274 -9.28 -9.73 64.85
CA PRO A 274 -8.50 -10.90 65.23
C PRO A 274 -7.08 -10.89 64.64
N ALA A 275 -6.23 -11.57 65.40
CA ALA A 275 -4.79 -11.62 65.29
C ALA A 275 -4.27 -12.61 64.24
N ALA A 276 -3.09 -12.25 63.70
CA ALA A 276 -1.95 -13.11 63.38
C ALA A 276 -2.15 -14.30 62.42
N ALA A 277 -1.60 -14.16 61.20
CA ALA A 277 -0.47 -14.97 60.70
C ALA A 277 -0.08 -14.44 59.30
N ALA A 278 1.10 -13.84 59.21
CA ALA A 278 1.64 -13.29 57.97
C ALA A 278 2.35 -14.40 57.18
N GLU A 279 1.64 -15.04 56.26
CA GLU A 279 2.25 -15.72 55.13
C GLU A 279 2.46 -14.67 54.03
N ALA A 280 3.71 -14.43 53.66
CA ALA A 280 4.07 -13.61 52.51
C ALA A 280 3.64 -14.37 51.25
N GLU A 281 2.37 -14.23 50.90
CA GLU A 281 1.79 -14.72 49.66
C GLU A 281 2.56 -14.07 48.51
N GLU A 282 3.39 -14.87 47.81
CA GLU A 282 4.05 -14.46 46.58
C GLU A 282 2.97 -13.93 45.65
N THR A 283 2.93 -12.61 45.49
CA THR A 283 1.94 -11.94 44.67
C THR A 283 2.11 -12.51 43.27
N PRO A 284 1.15 -13.29 42.74
CA PRO A 284 1.33 -13.99 41.49
C PRO A 284 1.72 -12.98 40.43
N LEU A 285 2.86 -13.24 39.81
CA LEU A 285 3.48 -12.44 38.75
C LEU A 285 2.43 -12.18 37.67
N VAL A 286 1.81 -11.00 37.73
CA VAL A 286 0.90 -10.40 36.73
C VAL A 286 -0.08 -11.42 36.15
N SER A 287 -1.25 -11.58 36.78
CA SER A 287 -2.31 -12.41 36.20
C SER A 287 -2.62 -11.95 34.77
N ASP A 288 -2.82 -12.91 33.86
CA ASP A 288 -3.20 -12.70 32.46
C ASP A 288 -4.66 -12.19 32.36
N ALA A 289 -4.97 -11.10 33.05
CA ALA A 289 -6.26 -10.46 32.99
C ALA A 289 -6.59 -10.16 31.51
N PRO A 290 -7.79 -10.53 31.02
CA PRO A 290 -8.14 -10.38 29.63
C PRO A 290 -8.02 -8.91 29.24
N ALA A 291 -7.22 -8.65 28.20
CA ALA A 291 -7.02 -7.30 27.72
C ALA A 291 -8.38 -6.67 27.36
N SER A 292 -8.60 -5.42 27.78
CA SER A 292 -9.82 -4.67 27.43
C SER A 292 -10.04 -4.68 25.90
N PRO A 293 -11.30 -4.64 25.42
CA PRO A 293 -11.59 -4.65 23.98
C PRO A 293 -10.81 -3.60 23.18
N TRP A 294 -10.60 -2.42 23.78
CA TRP A 294 -9.76 -1.35 23.21
C TRP A 294 -8.30 -1.77 23.04
N MET A 295 -7.71 -2.45 24.02
CA MET A 295 -6.33 -2.92 23.92
C MET A 295 -6.16 -3.96 22.81
N GLN A 296 -7.12 -4.87 22.66
CA GLN A 296 -7.13 -5.86 21.58
C GLN A 296 -7.25 -5.19 20.20
N LEU A 297 -8.12 -4.17 20.10
CA LEU A 297 -8.29 -3.39 18.86
C LEU A 297 -6.99 -2.71 18.45
N VAL A 298 -6.35 -1.96 19.37
CA VAL A 298 -5.10 -1.25 19.08
C VAL A 298 -3.97 -2.23 18.76
N GLU A 299 -3.88 -3.36 19.47
CA GLU A 299 -2.89 -4.41 19.15
C GLU A 299 -3.10 -4.96 17.73
N LYS A 300 -4.35 -5.24 17.34
CA LYS A 300 -4.66 -5.64 15.97
C LYS A 300 -4.24 -4.58 14.95
N MET A 301 -4.51 -3.31 15.22
CA MET A 301 -4.10 -2.20 14.36
C MET A 301 -2.57 -2.09 14.25
N GLU A 302 -1.84 -2.22 15.35
CA GLU A 302 -0.37 -2.18 15.38
C GLU A 302 0.24 -3.32 14.57
N ILE A 303 -0.30 -4.54 14.68
CA ILE A 303 0.15 -5.70 13.90
C ILE A 303 -0.10 -5.47 12.41
N GLN A 304 -1.30 -5.01 12.04
CA GLN A 304 -1.67 -4.77 10.65
C GLN A 304 -0.86 -3.62 10.03
N ALA A 305 -0.67 -2.52 10.75
CA ALA A 305 0.13 -1.39 10.28
C ALA A 305 1.62 -1.78 10.13
N THR A 306 2.17 -2.53 11.09
CA THR A 306 3.55 -3.05 10.99
C THR A 306 3.69 -4.02 9.82
N GLY A 307 2.71 -4.92 9.66
CA GLY A 307 2.59 -5.84 8.53
C GLY A 307 2.63 -5.10 7.19
N PHE A 308 1.81 -4.06 7.06
CA PHE A 308 1.74 -3.20 5.88
C PHE A 308 3.09 -2.52 5.57
N VAL A 309 3.71 -1.87 6.55
CA VAL A 309 5.01 -1.17 6.37
C VAL A 309 6.09 -2.16 5.96
N VAL A 310 6.29 -3.22 6.74
CA VAL A 310 7.35 -4.20 6.48
C VAL A 310 7.11 -4.93 5.17
N GLY A 311 5.85 -5.30 4.85
CA GLY A 311 5.49 -5.91 3.58
C GLY A 311 5.80 -5.01 2.38
N PHE A 312 5.51 -3.71 2.48
CA PHE A 312 5.89 -2.74 1.44
C PHE A 312 7.41 -2.67 1.27
N LEU A 313 8.18 -2.59 2.36
CA LEU A 313 9.64 -2.53 2.30
C LEU A 313 10.28 -3.82 1.77
N ILE A 314 9.71 -4.99 2.07
CA ILE A 314 10.09 -6.27 1.44
C ILE A 314 9.86 -6.18 -0.07
N SER A 315 8.72 -5.66 -0.52
CA SER A 315 8.45 -5.49 -1.96
C SER A 315 9.44 -4.53 -2.64
N MET A 316 9.88 -3.49 -1.95
CA MET A 316 10.89 -2.55 -2.44
C MET A 316 12.25 -3.24 -2.56
N TRP A 317 12.63 -4.02 -1.55
CA TRP A 317 13.85 -4.82 -1.56
C TRP A 317 13.87 -5.82 -2.73
N VAL A 318 12.79 -6.59 -2.92
CA VAL A 318 12.70 -7.56 -4.03
C VAL A 318 12.83 -6.85 -5.37
N ARG A 319 12.11 -5.73 -5.57
CA ARG A 319 12.24 -4.96 -6.81
C ARG A 319 13.64 -4.42 -7.01
N PHE A 320 14.29 -3.92 -5.96
CA PHE A 320 15.70 -3.52 -6.04
C PHE A 320 16.62 -4.70 -6.39
N ALA A 321 16.37 -5.88 -5.80
CA ALA A 321 17.15 -7.07 -6.10
C ALA A 321 17.04 -7.49 -7.57
N VAL A 322 15.84 -7.38 -8.16
CA VAL A 322 15.55 -7.71 -9.56
C VAL A 322 16.08 -6.64 -10.52
N THR A 323 15.73 -5.38 -10.33
CA THR A 323 16.07 -4.31 -11.28
C THR A 323 17.53 -3.86 -11.15
N GLY A 324 18.15 -4.05 -9.98
CA GLY A 324 19.47 -3.50 -9.66
C GLY A 324 19.45 -2.03 -9.26
N ALA A 325 18.27 -1.39 -9.15
CA ALA A 325 18.12 -0.02 -8.67
C ALA A 325 16.94 0.11 -7.68
N VAL A 326 17.09 0.89 -6.62
CA VAL A 326 15.99 1.15 -5.69
C VAL A 326 14.82 1.81 -6.46
N PRO A 327 13.57 1.32 -6.30
CA PRO A 327 12.43 1.90 -6.99
C PRO A 327 12.33 3.41 -6.77
N GLY A 328 12.18 4.15 -7.87
CA GLY A 328 12.15 5.62 -7.87
C GLY A 328 13.52 6.29 -8.07
N ALA A 329 14.61 5.54 -8.20
CA ALA A 329 15.89 6.11 -8.63
C ALA A 329 15.79 6.71 -10.05
N ARG A 330 16.44 7.86 -10.28
CA ARG A 330 16.44 8.57 -11.57
C ARG A 330 17.07 7.76 -12.72
N TYR A 331 17.90 6.78 -12.40
CA TYR A 331 18.68 6.00 -13.35
C TYR A 331 18.37 4.50 -13.21
N GLY A 332 17.16 4.10 -13.61
CA GLY A 332 16.78 2.70 -13.73
C GLY A 332 17.03 2.18 -15.14
N ARG A 333 17.54 0.95 -15.28
CA ARG A 333 17.47 0.23 -16.56
C ARG A 333 16.02 -0.05 -16.92
N LYS A 334 15.72 -0.18 -18.23
CA LYS A 334 14.40 -0.62 -18.68
C LYS A 334 14.09 -2.00 -18.11
N VAL A 335 12.87 -2.19 -17.62
CA VAL A 335 12.37 -3.47 -17.12
C VAL A 335 12.25 -4.44 -18.30
N THR A 336 12.83 -5.62 -18.16
CA THR A 336 12.83 -6.69 -19.17
C THR A 336 11.78 -7.76 -18.83
N GLY A 337 11.45 -8.62 -19.79
CA GLY A 337 10.55 -9.77 -19.54
C GLY A 337 11.09 -10.74 -18.47
N ASP A 338 12.41 -10.86 -18.36
CA ASP A 338 13.05 -11.68 -17.33
C ASP A 338 12.81 -11.09 -15.94
N ASP A 339 12.86 -9.77 -15.80
CA ASP A 339 12.59 -9.08 -14.53
C ASP A 339 11.17 -9.34 -14.04
N VAL A 340 10.20 -9.32 -14.96
CA VAL A 340 8.81 -9.67 -14.67
C VAL A 340 8.71 -11.11 -14.16
N SER A 341 9.39 -12.04 -14.84
CA SER A 341 9.39 -13.46 -14.48
C SER A 341 10.02 -13.68 -13.09
N TYR A 342 11.14 -13.03 -12.79
CA TYR A 342 11.76 -13.08 -11.46
C TYR A 342 10.84 -12.51 -10.38
N LEU A 343 10.16 -11.39 -10.65
CA LEU A 343 9.24 -10.77 -9.68
C LEU A 343 8.08 -11.70 -9.32
N TYR A 344 7.48 -12.38 -10.30
CA TYR A 344 6.46 -13.40 -10.04
C TYR A 344 7.02 -14.64 -9.34
N GLY A 345 8.27 -15.04 -9.62
CA GLY A 345 8.97 -16.07 -8.85
C GLY A 345 9.04 -15.74 -7.36
N TYR A 346 9.43 -14.50 -7.03
CA TYR A 346 9.43 -14.01 -5.64
C TYR A 346 8.02 -13.91 -5.04
N ALA A 347 7.01 -13.51 -5.83
CA ALA A 347 5.62 -13.50 -5.38
C ALA A 347 5.15 -14.91 -4.98
N MET A 348 5.38 -15.92 -5.84
CA MET A 348 5.02 -17.31 -5.55
C MET A 348 5.76 -17.87 -4.33
N PHE A 349 7.04 -17.54 -4.17
CA PHE A 349 7.78 -17.91 -2.96
C PHE A 349 7.21 -17.27 -1.71
N THR A 350 6.91 -15.97 -1.77
CA THR A 350 6.30 -15.22 -0.66
C THR A 350 4.93 -15.80 -0.29
N ALA A 351 4.12 -16.17 -1.28
CA ALA A 351 2.84 -16.86 -1.07
C ALA A 351 3.02 -18.21 -0.37
N ALA A 352 3.99 -19.03 -0.81
CA ALA A 352 4.28 -20.31 -0.17
C ALA A 352 4.73 -20.14 1.30
N CYS A 353 5.55 -19.12 1.58
CA CYS A 353 5.93 -18.77 2.95
C CYS A 353 4.74 -18.31 3.79
N ALA A 354 3.89 -17.43 3.25
CA ALA A 354 2.71 -16.92 3.94
C ALA A 354 1.72 -18.04 4.30
N VAL A 355 1.42 -18.93 3.35
CA VAL A 355 0.58 -20.11 3.58
C VAL A 355 1.24 -21.06 4.59
N GLY A 356 2.54 -21.30 4.47
CA GLY A 356 3.29 -22.12 5.41
C GLY A 356 3.24 -21.57 6.84
N MET A 357 3.33 -20.25 7.02
CA MET A 357 3.21 -19.59 8.32
C MET A 357 1.82 -19.79 8.93
N GLU A 358 0.76 -19.59 8.16
CA GLU A 358 -0.63 -19.75 8.62
C GLU A 358 -0.98 -21.21 8.94
N TRP A 359 -0.50 -22.15 8.14
CA TRP A 359 -0.91 -23.55 8.28
C TRP A 359 -0.03 -24.33 9.25
N ALA A 360 1.28 -24.07 9.25
CA ALA A 360 2.24 -24.84 10.04
C ALA A 360 2.69 -24.12 11.31
N VAL A 361 2.87 -22.79 11.31
CA VAL A 361 3.53 -22.11 12.43
C VAL A 361 2.52 -21.55 13.43
N ILE A 362 1.55 -20.77 12.96
CA ILE A 362 0.59 -20.05 13.83
C ILE A 362 -0.23 -21.00 14.74
N PRO A 363 -0.78 -22.14 14.24
CA PRO A 363 -1.53 -23.06 15.09
C PRO A 363 -0.69 -23.64 16.24
N HIS A 364 0.58 -23.98 15.98
CA HIS A 364 1.49 -24.52 16.99
C HIS A 364 1.87 -23.48 18.06
N VAL A 365 2.04 -22.23 17.66
CA VAL A 365 2.33 -21.13 18.60
C VAL A 365 1.10 -20.75 19.42
N ASN A 366 -0.10 -20.80 18.83
CA ASN A 366 -1.34 -20.49 19.53
C ASN A 366 -1.68 -21.48 20.66
N GLY A 367 -1.19 -22.73 20.58
CA GLY A 367 -1.42 -23.76 21.59
C GLY A 367 -0.51 -23.69 22.82
N ARG A 368 0.47 -22.78 22.86
CA ARG A 368 1.41 -22.64 23.99
C ARG A 368 1.02 -21.47 24.90
N GLU A 369 0.71 -21.77 26.15
CA GLU A 369 0.51 -20.76 27.19
C GLU A 369 1.80 -19.98 27.47
N GLY A 370 1.68 -18.71 27.87
CA GLY A 370 2.83 -17.85 28.22
C GLY A 370 3.65 -17.27 27.05
N GLN A 371 3.27 -17.49 25.78
CA GLN A 371 4.05 -17.05 24.60
C GLN A 371 3.45 -15.84 23.85
N ALA A 372 2.89 -14.85 24.56
CA ALA A 372 2.22 -13.70 23.94
C ALA A 372 3.12 -12.92 22.95
N VAL A 373 4.40 -12.72 23.28
CA VAL A 373 5.36 -12.00 22.42
C VAL A 373 5.63 -12.78 21.13
N LEU A 374 5.86 -14.10 21.23
CA LEU A 374 6.12 -14.93 20.06
C LEU A 374 4.88 -15.00 19.16
N LYS A 375 3.69 -15.18 19.74
CA LYS A 375 2.40 -15.17 19.02
C LYS A 375 2.20 -13.87 18.24
N ARG A 376 2.49 -12.74 18.87
CA ARG A 376 2.44 -11.42 18.23
C ARG A 376 3.45 -11.31 17.09
N ALA A 377 4.72 -11.68 17.33
CA ALA A 377 5.77 -11.62 16.31
C ALA A 377 5.43 -12.48 15.08
N MET A 378 4.94 -13.71 15.28
CA MET A 378 4.57 -14.61 14.18
C MET A 378 3.37 -14.09 13.38
N ARG A 379 2.39 -13.46 14.05
CA ARG A 379 1.27 -12.79 13.38
C ARG A 379 1.75 -11.59 12.55
N THR A 380 2.66 -10.78 13.09
CA THR A 380 3.26 -9.66 12.34
C THR A 380 4.02 -10.16 11.13
N VAL A 381 4.82 -11.22 11.25
CA VAL A 381 5.54 -11.82 10.12
C VAL A 381 4.56 -12.33 9.06
N SER A 382 3.50 -13.04 9.46
CA SER A 382 2.49 -13.52 8.52
C SER A 382 1.85 -12.36 7.76
N GLU A 383 1.39 -11.33 8.47
CA GLU A 383 0.79 -10.14 7.86
C GLU A 383 1.76 -9.44 6.91
N SER A 384 3.05 -9.31 7.28
CA SER A 384 4.09 -8.76 6.41
C SER A 384 4.27 -9.56 5.12
N LEU A 385 4.21 -10.89 5.18
CA LEU A 385 4.34 -11.74 3.99
C LEU A 385 3.14 -11.58 3.06
N TRP A 386 1.92 -11.54 3.61
CA TRP A 386 0.71 -11.30 2.80
C TRP A 386 0.68 -9.92 2.17
N MET A 387 1.09 -8.89 2.92
CA MET A 387 1.24 -7.54 2.37
C MET A 387 2.32 -7.50 1.30
N ALA A 388 3.49 -8.11 1.52
CA ALA A 388 4.54 -8.22 0.52
C ALA A 388 4.04 -8.92 -0.76
N LEU A 389 3.29 -10.02 -0.63
CA LEU A 389 2.66 -10.70 -1.76
C LEU A 389 1.74 -9.75 -2.54
N ALA A 390 0.87 -9.02 -1.85
CA ALA A 390 -0.06 -8.06 -2.46
C ALA A 390 0.71 -7.04 -3.32
N TRP A 391 1.78 -6.46 -2.77
CA TRP A 391 2.64 -5.50 -3.46
C TRP A 391 3.37 -6.11 -4.65
N LEU A 392 3.92 -7.31 -4.51
CA LEU A 392 4.63 -8.00 -5.58
C LEU A 392 3.70 -8.34 -6.75
N VAL A 393 2.49 -8.81 -6.47
CA VAL A 393 1.47 -9.06 -7.50
C VAL A 393 1.06 -7.76 -8.17
N PHE A 394 0.82 -6.70 -7.40
CA PHE A 394 0.46 -5.39 -7.93
C PHE A 394 1.55 -4.84 -8.88
N TYR A 395 2.81 -4.79 -8.44
CA TYR A 395 3.92 -4.31 -9.27
C TYR A 395 4.25 -5.25 -10.43
N GLY A 396 4.07 -6.56 -10.27
CA GLY A 396 4.19 -7.53 -11.36
C GLY A 396 3.19 -7.25 -12.48
N SER A 397 1.92 -7.03 -12.13
CA SER A 397 0.88 -6.65 -13.08
C SER A 397 1.19 -5.32 -13.77
N GLN A 398 1.71 -4.34 -13.02
CA GLN A 398 2.17 -3.07 -13.62
C GLN A 398 3.30 -3.27 -14.62
N TRP A 399 4.31 -4.06 -14.29
CA TRP A 399 5.45 -4.31 -15.18
C TRP A 399 5.04 -5.06 -16.44
N VAL A 400 4.14 -6.04 -16.33
CA VAL A 400 3.56 -6.74 -17.50
C VAL A 400 2.86 -5.73 -18.40
N LEU A 401 1.98 -4.91 -17.85
CA LEU A 401 1.19 -3.95 -18.64
C LEU A 401 2.08 -2.90 -19.29
N TRP A 402 3.05 -2.34 -18.57
CA TRP A 402 4.02 -1.42 -19.15
C TRP A 402 4.89 -2.08 -20.21
N HIS A 403 5.25 -3.36 -20.06
CA HIS A 403 5.99 -4.07 -21.09
C HIS A 403 5.14 -4.30 -22.35
N MET A 404 3.84 -4.54 -22.18
CA MET A 404 2.89 -4.72 -23.29
C MET A 404 2.52 -3.41 -23.99
N THR A 405 2.50 -2.29 -23.28
CA THR A 405 2.08 -0.99 -23.83
C THR A 405 3.22 -0.03 -24.14
N ALA A 406 4.46 -0.34 -23.76
CA ALA A 406 5.61 0.50 -24.11
C ALA A 406 5.89 0.43 -25.62
N ASP A 407 5.66 1.54 -26.30
CA ASP A 407 6.12 1.83 -27.64
C ASP A 407 7.64 2.04 -27.68
N GLU A 408 8.29 1.75 -28.82
CA GLU A 408 9.72 2.05 -29.00
C GLU A 408 10.03 3.55 -28.86
N SER A 409 9.06 4.41 -29.20
CA SER A 409 9.13 5.87 -29.15
C SER A 409 9.01 6.48 -27.75
N GLY A 410 8.48 5.75 -26.77
CA GLY A 410 8.30 6.26 -25.41
C GLY A 410 7.38 7.48 -25.33
N THR A 411 6.40 7.62 -26.22
CA THR A 411 5.37 8.66 -26.06
C THR A 411 4.45 8.29 -24.90
N HIS A 412 4.82 8.78 -23.72
CA HIS A 412 4.57 8.13 -22.44
C HIS A 412 3.17 8.30 -21.84
N HIS A 413 2.32 9.23 -22.28
CA HIS A 413 1.10 9.55 -21.52
C HIS A 413 -0.06 8.57 -21.78
N THR A 414 -0.38 8.33 -23.05
CA THR A 414 -1.51 7.45 -23.45
C THR A 414 -1.25 5.98 -23.11
N ALA A 415 -0.01 5.51 -23.32
CA ALA A 415 0.42 4.17 -22.90
C ALA A 415 0.33 3.97 -21.38
N LYS A 416 0.65 5.01 -20.57
CA LYS A 416 0.49 4.98 -19.11
C LYS A 416 -0.98 4.94 -18.70
N LEU A 417 -1.83 5.74 -19.34
CA LEU A 417 -3.26 5.73 -19.07
C LEU A 417 -3.87 4.36 -19.40
N THR A 418 -3.55 3.80 -20.57
CA THR A 418 -3.98 2.46 -21.00
C THR A 418 -3.50 1.38 -20.01
N ALA A 419 -2.22 1.41 -19.62
CA ALA A 419 -1.68 0.48 -18.64
C ALA A 419 -2.37 0.62 -17.27
N SER A 420 -2.67 1.85 -16.82
CA SER A 420 -3.38 2.07 -15.55
C SER A 420 -4.81 1.54 -15.56
N ASN A 421 -5.55 1.70 -16.66
CA ASN A 421 -6.90 1.16 -16.80
C ASN A 421 -6.87 -0.36 -16.96
N GLY A 422 -5.90 -0.90 -17.69
CA GLY A 422 -5.65 -2.34 -17.77
C GLY A 422 -5.35 -2.93 -16.39
N LEU A 423 -4.60 -2.21 -15.55
CA LEU A 423 -4.28 -2.61 -14.18
C LEU A 423 -5.54 -2.64 -13.31
N ALA A 424 -6.41 -1.63 -13.42
CA ALA A 424 -7.71 -1.62 -12.73
C ALA A 424 -8.57 -2.84 -13.10
N LEU A 425 -8.62 -3.20 -14.38
CA LEU A 425 -9.34 -4.38 -14.86
C LEU A 425 -8.75 -5.69 -14.31
N VAL A 426 -7.45 -5.88 -14.51
CA VAL A 426 -6.74 -7.11 -14.08
C VAL A 426 -6.78 -7.24 -12.56
N GLY A 427 -6.55 -6.16 -11.82
CA GLY A 427 -6.64 -6.13 -10.36
C GLY A 427 -8.03 -6.50 -9.86
N SER A 428 -9.09 -5.99 -10.49
CA SER A 428 -10.47 -6.35 -10.16
C SER A 428 -10.74 -7.85 -10.40
N ALA A 429 -10.27 -8.39 -11.52
CA ALA A 429 -10.41 -9.81 -11.84
C ALA A 429 -9.64 -10.70 -10.86
N MET A 430 -8.40 -10.33 -10.49
CA MET A 430 -7.58 -11.03 -9.51
C MET A 430 -8.23 -11.12 -8.12
N VAL A 431 -9.14 -10.20 -7.80
CA VAL A 431 -9.87 -10.21 -6.54
C VAL A 431 -11.15 -11.03 -6.65
N PHE A 432 -12.01 -10.73 -7.62
CA PHE A 432 -13.35 -11.30 -7.64
C PHE A 432 -13.43 -12.71 -8.21
N VAL A 433 -12.55 -13.08 -9.16
CA VAL A 433 -12.54 -14.44 -9.71
C VAL A 433 -12.22 -15.47 -8.62
N PRO A 434 -11.16 -15.32 -7.80
CA PRO A 434 -10.93 -16.23 -6.68
C PRO A 434 -12.06 -16.23 -5.65
N MET A 435 -12.75 -15.11 -5.44
CA MET A 435 -13.88 -15.07 -4.52
C MET A 435 -15.06 -15.91 -5.01
N ILE A 436 -15.43 -15.75 -6.28
CA ILE A 436 -16.49 -16.53 -6.93
C ILE A 436 -16.10 -18.00 -7.00
N ALA A 437 -14.86 -18.31 -7.39
CA ALA A 437 -14.36 -19.69 -7.44
C ALA A 437 -14.37 -20.35 -6.05
N GLY A 438 -13.95 -19.61 -5.01
CA GLY A 438 -13.99 -20.06 -3.62
C GLY A 438 -15.40 -20.41 -3.16
N GLN A 439 -16.40 -19.60 -3.55
CA GLN A 439 -17.80 -19.90 -3.29
C GLN A 439 -18.26 -21.16 -4.04
N MET A 440 -17.95 -21.28 -5.34
CA MET A 440 -18.36 -22.43 -6.15
C MET A 440 -17.80 -23.76 -5.63
N MET A 441 -16.59 -23.74 -5.06
CA MET A 441 -15.95 -24.95 -4.55
C MET A 441 -16.48 -25.39 -3.18
N ASN A 442 -17.25 -24.55 -2.46
CA ASN A 442 -17.71 -24.77 -1.07
C ASN A 442 -16.61 -25.29 -0.10
N SER A 443 -15.34 -25.14 -0.47
CA SER A 443 -14.20 -25.84 0.14
C SER A 443 -13.18 -24.86 0.71
N MET A 444 -13.36 -23.55 0.50
CA MET A 444 -12.37 -22.58 0.92
C MET A 444 -12.51 -22.33 2.43
N ARG A 445 -11.58 -22.91 3.21
CA ARG A 445 -11.52 -22.69 4.67
C ARG A 445 -11.39 -21.20 4.97
N TRP A 446 -12.29 -20.70 5.80
CA TRP A 446 -12.41 -19.31 6.26
C TRP A 446 -11.12 -18.68 6.80
N MET A 447 -10.15 -19.47 7.28
CA MET A 447 -8.92 -18.96 7.88
C MET A 447 -8.00 -18.22 6.89
N VAL A 448 -7.92 -18.66 5.63
CA VAL A 448 -7.12 -17.97 4.59
C VAL A 448 -7.83 -16.71 4.08
N TRP A 449 -9.12 -16.60 4.36
CA TRP A 449 -9.99 -15.63 3.73
C TRP A 449 -9.83 -14.21 4.29
N GLU A 450 -9.64 -14.03 5.60
CA GLU A 450 -9.43 -12.69 6.17
C GLU A 450 -8.16 -12.04 5.60
N THR A 451 -7.09 -12.81 5.49
CA THR A 451 -5.82 -12.31 4.95
C THR A 451 -5.88 -12.10 3.44
N PHE A 452 -6.61 -12.96 2.72
CA PHE A 452 -6.93 -12.73 1.32
C PHE A 452 -7.71 -11.43 1.13
N VAL A 453 -8.71 -11.12 1.97
CA VAL A 453 -9.48 -9.87 1.91
C VAL A 453 -8.57 -8.65 2.06
N SER A 454 -7.61 -8.67 2.98
CA SER A 454 -6.61 -7.59 3.13
C SER A 454 -5.73 -7.43 1.87
N MET A 455 -5.22 -8.55 1.32
CA MET A 455 -4.44 -8.54 0.08
C MET A 455 -5.25 -8.02 -1.11
N ALA A 456 -6.48 -8.50 -1.25
CA ALA A 456 -7.42 -8.12 -2.29
C ALA A 456 -7.76 -6.63 -2.21
N ALA A 457 -7.99 -6.12 -1.00
CA ALA A 457 -8.28 -4.70 -0.79
C ALA A 457 -7.12 -3.81 -1.24
N LEU A 458 -5.88 -4.23 -0.99
CA LEU A 458 -4.69 -3.54 -1.46
C LEU A 458 -4.61 -3.52 -2.98
N ILE A 459 -4.67 -4.70 -3.62
CA ILE A 459 -4.58 -4.82 -5.08
C ILE A 459 -5.66 -3.97 -5.75
N LEU A 460 -6.91 -4.07 -5.29
CA LEU A 460 -8.03 -3.34 -5.85
C LEU A 460 -7.84 -1.83 -5.68
N ALA A 461 -7.56 -1.36 -4.46
CA ALA A 461 -7.42 0.06 -4.18
C ALA A 461 -6.29 0.72 -4.98
N PHE A 462 -5.11 0.11 -5.05
CA PHE A 462 -3.98 0.70 -5.80
C PHE A 462 -4.17 0.67 -7.31
N SER A 463 -4.83 -0.36 -7.83
CA SER A 463 -5.10 -0.45 -9.27
C SER A 463 -6.02 0.69 -9.72
N TRP A 464 -7.04 1.02 -8.91
CA TRP A 464 -7.92 2.16 -9.15
C TRP A 464 -7.27 3.51 -8.81
N GLU A 465 -6.42 3.57 -7.78
CA GLU A 465 -5.66 4.78 -7.44
C GLU A 465 -4.80 5.26 -8.59
N THR A 466 -4.07 4.36 -9.25
CA THR A 466 -3.24 4.74 -10.40
C THR A 466 -4.10 5.33 -11.53
N ALA A 467 -5.24 4.71 -11.85
CA ALA A 467 -6.14 5.20 -12.89
C ALA A 467 -6.74 6.59 -12.55
N VAL A 468 -7.22 6.78 -11.32
CA VAL A 468 -7.76 8.06 -10.86
C VAL A 468 -6.66 9.13 -10.80
N TYR A 469 -5.46 8.77 -10.35
CA TYR A 469 -4.33 9.69 -10.28
C TYR A 469 -3.98 10.23 -11.68
N MET A 470 -3.89 9.35 -12.69
CA MET A 470 -3.64 9.76 -14.07
C MET A 470 -4.74 10.69 -14.59
N ALA A 471 -6.02 10.42 -14.27
CA ALA A 471 -7.12 11.31 -14.64
C ALA A 471 -7.00 12.70 -13.97
N VAL A 472 -6.69 12.73 -12.68
CA VAL A 472 -6.48 13.99 -11.93
C VAL A 472 -5.27 14.76 -12.47
N GLN A 473 -4.17 14.08 -12.81
CA GLN A 473 -3.00 14.72 -13.41
C GLN A 473 -3.33 15.31 -14.78
N GLY A 474 -3.96 14.54 -15.67
CA GLY A 474 -4.35 15.03 -17.00
C GLY A 474 -5.25 16.26 -16.92
N SER A 475 -6.17 16.33 -15.95
CA SER A 475 -7.01 17.51 -15.73
C SER A 475 -6.24 18.75 -15.24
N ALA A 476 -5.11 18.56 -14.56
CA ALA A 476 -4.28 19.64 -14.05
C ALA A 476 -3.27 20.12 -15.09
N GLU A 477 -2.86 19.28 -16.04
CA GLU A 477 -1.86 19.61 -17.06
C GLU A 477 -2.28 20.75 -17.99
N SER A 478 -3.59 20.99 -18.15
CA SER A 478 -4.13 22.10 -18.95
C SER A 478 -4.01 23.48 -18.28
N ILE A 479 -3.60 23.55 -17.01
CA ILE A 479 -3.47 24.80 -16.26
C ILE A 479 -2.05 25.33 -16.43
N GLU A 480 -1.86 26.61 -16.74
CA GLU A 480 -0.54 27.25 -16.73
C GLU A 480 -0.12 27.57 -15.28
N GLY A 481 1.16 27.38 -14.96
CA GLY A 481 1.73 27.66 -13.62
C GLY A 481 1.79 26.46 -12.67
N ASP A 482 2.95 26.23 -12.06
CA ASP A 482 3.20 25.03 -11.22
C ASP A 482 2.42 25.05 -9.90
N SER A 483 2.15 26.23 -9.35
CA SER A 483 1.40 26.39 -8.10
C SER A 483 -0.09 26.14 -8.33
N GLU A 484 -0.62 26.69 -9.42
CA GLU A 484 -1.99 26.53 -9.88
C GLU A 484 -2.27 25.06 -10.23
N LYS A 485 -1.37 24.41 -10.98
CA LYS A 485 -1.43 22.95 -11.24
C LYS A 485 -1.53 22.13 -9.96
N LYS A 486 -0.69 22.43 -8.96
CA LYS A 486 -0.70 21.73 -7.66
C LYS A 486 -2.01 21.97 -6.90
N LEU A 487 -2.51 23.21 -6.90
CA LEU A 487 -3.76 23.60 -6.25
C LEU A 487 -4.97 22.91 -6.89
N VAL A 488 -5.10 22.96 -8.22
CA VAL A 488 -6.16 22.28 -8.97
C VAL A 488 -6.11 20.77 -8.72
N GLY A 489 -4.91 20.17 -8.81
CA GLY A 489 -4.73 18.77 -8.51
C GLY A 489 -4.98 18.39 -7.04
N MET A 490 -4.98 19.33 -6.09
CA MET A 490 -5.38 19.11 -4.70
C MET A 490 -6.90 19.24 -4.55
N LEU A 491 -7.50 20.27 -5.17
CA LEU A 491 -8.95 20.48 -5.19
C LEU A 491 -9.69 19.29 -5.81
N ASN A 492 -9.18 18.72 -6.91
CA ASN A 492 -9.77 17.53 -7.53
C ASN A 492 -9.75 16.32 -6.59
N ILE A 493 -8.66 16.12 -5.85
CA ILE A 493 -8.57 15.04 -4.85
C ILE A 493 -9.60 15.27 -3.72
N LEU A 494 -9.70 16.49 -3.20
CA LEU A 494 -10.66 16.83 -2.14
C LEU A 494 -12.12 16.67 -2.61
N SER A 495 -12.42 17.03 -3.85
CA SER A 495 -13.75 16.82 -4.46
C SER A 495 -14.11 15.34 -4.55
N ILE A 496 -13.17 14.49 -4.96
CA ILE A 496 -13.36 13.03 -5.01
C ILE A 496 -13.64 12.49 -3.59
N LEU A 497 -12.85 12.92 -2.60
CA LEU A 497 -13.03 12.49 -1.20
C LEU A 497 -14.37 12.96 -0.60
N ALA A 498 -14.81 14.17 -0.93
CA ALA A 498 -16.09 14.72 -0.46
C ALA A 498 -17.29 13.90 -0.96
N ILE A 499 -17.17 13.26 -2.13
CA ILE A 499 -18.19 12.38 -2.69
C ILE A 499 -18.12 10.97 -2.07
N ILE A 500 -16.92 10.40 -1.97
CA ILE A 500 -16.73 8.99 -1.59
C ILE A 500 -16.90 8.76 -0.08
N LEU A 501 -16.32 9.62 0.76
CA LEU A 501 -16.25 9.39 2.21
C LEU A 501 -17.62 9.32 2.90
N PRO A 502 -18.61 10.19 2.59
CA PRO A 502 -19.94 10.08 3.19
C PRO A 502 -20.62 8.76 2.85
N GLY A 503 -20.54 8.33 1.59
CA GLY A 503 -21.10 7.06 1.11
C GLY A 503 -20.47 5.86 1.82
N TRP A 504 -19.14 5.87 1.91
CA TRP A 504 -18.37 4.84 2.58
C TRP A 504 -18.72 4.72 4.08
N TYR A 505 -18.74 5.84 4.81
CA TYR A 505 -18.95 5.83 6.25
C TYR A 505 -20.40 5.50 6.63
N LEU A 506 -21.39 6.09 5.94
CA LEU A 506 -22.79 5.97 6.32
C LEU A 506 -23.45 4.67 5.83
N TYR A 507 -23.05 4.16 4.66
CA TYR A 507 -23.75 3.04 4.02
C TYR A 507 -22.92 1.77 3.92
N MET A 508 -21.64 1.86 3.56
CA MET A 508 -20.83 0.66 3.32
C MET A 508 -20.26 0.07 4.60
N LEU A 509 -19.76 0.93 5.49
CA LEU A 509 -19.14 0.52 6.74
C LEU A 509 -20.07 -0.31 7.64
N PRO A 510 -21.37 0.05 7.82
CA PRO A 510 -22.29 -0.79 8.59
C PRO A 510 -22.52 -2.18 7.98
N LEU A 511 -22.59 -2.28 6.65
CA LEU A 511 -22.84 -3.55 5.94
C LEU A 511 -21.67 -4.52 6.02
N ALA A 512 -20.44 -4.04 6.09
CA ALA A 512 -19.26 -4.89 6.28
C ALA A 512 -19.17 -5.51 7.68
N ARG A 513 -19.93 -4.97 8.65
CA ARG A 513 -19.97 -5.42 10.04
C ARG A 513 -21.03 -6.48 10.30
N GLU A 514 -22.01 -6.63 9.43
CA GLU A 514 -23.04 -7.65 9.60
C GLU A 514 -22.34 -9.01 9.71
N GLU A 515 -22.38 -9.61 10.91
CA GLU A 515 -21.96 -10.99 11.07
C GLU A 515 -22.90 -11.84 10.22
N PRO A 516 -22.38 -12.85 9.49
CA PRO A 516 -23.23 -13.79 8.78
C PRO A 516 -24.23 -14.34 9.81
N LYS A 517 -25.52 -13.99 9.66
CA LYS A 517 -26.56 -14.53 10.54
C LYS A 517 -26.41 -16.03 10.53
N ALA A 518 -26.40 -16.65 11.70
CA ALA A 518 -26.16 -18.08 11.89
C ALA A 518 -27.30 -18.97 11.35
N GLU A 519 -27.97 -18.56 10.28
CA GLU A 519 -29.06 -19.25 9.60
C GLU A 519 -28.64 -20.67 9.13
N GLU A 520 -27.34 -20.96 9.02
CA GLU A 520 -26.82 -22.32 8.76
C GLU A 520 -26.80 -23.25 9.98
N LYS A 521 -26.82 -22.74 11.23
CA LYS A 521 -26.90 -23.63 12.39
C LYS A 521 -28.28 -24.26 12.54
N GLU A 522 -29.35 -23.54 12.20
CA GLU A 522 -30.70 -24.10 12.26
C GLU A 522 -30.94 -25.19 11.21
N GLY A 523 -30.29 -25.09 10.03
CA GLY A 523 -30.34 -26.16 9.02
C GLY A 523 -29.60 -27.43 9.45
N ALA A 524 -28.39 -27.30 10.01
CA ALA A 524 -27.60 -28.45 10.44
C ALA A 524 -28.10 -29.09 11.75
N GLU A 525 -28.72 -28.29 12.65
CA GLU A 525 -29.38 -28.82 13.84
C GLU A 525 -30.75 -29.42 13.50
N GLY A 526 -31.47 -28.87 12.51
CA GLY A 526 -32.70 -29.46 11.97
C GLY A 526 -32.46 -30.81 11.29
N GLU A 527 -31.42 -30.93 10.47
CA GLU A 527 -31.06 -32.19 9.80
C GLU A 527 -30.54 -33.25 10.80
N LYS A 528 -29.84 -32.82 11.87
CA LYS A 528 -29.49 -33.71 12.99
C LYS A 528 -30.69 -34.12 13.83
N ALA A 529 -31.67 -33.23 14.02
CA ALA A 529 -32.90 -33.54 14.73
C ALA A 529 -33.77 -34.53 13.94
N GLU A 530 -33.95 -34.32 12.63
CA GLU A 530 -34.67 -35.27 11.77
C GLU A 530 -33.95 -36.63 11.67
N ALA A 531 -32.61 -36.63 11.55
CA ALA A 531 -31.84 -37.88 11.57
C ALA A 531 -31.90 -38.60 12.92
N SER A 532 -32.05 -37.86 14.03
CA SER A 532 -32.23 -38.40 15.38
C SER A 532 -33.65 -38.90 15.64
N GLU A 533 -34.68 -38.34 14.99
CA GLU A 533 -36.07 -38.81 15.10
C GLU A 533 -36.34 -40.01 14.18
N ALA A 534 -35.56 -40.17 13.11
CA ALA A 534 -35.64 -41.31 12.20
C ALA A 534 -34.90 -42.57 12.69
N SER A 535 -34.10 -42.48 13.77
CA SER A 535 -33.38 -43.60 14.41
C SER A 535 -34.05 -44.04 15.70
#